data_AF-A0A9D8IPD6-F1
#
_entry.id   AF-A0A9D8IPD6-F1
#
_cell.length_a   1.000
_cell.length_b   1.000
_cell.length_c   1.000
_cell.angle_alpha   90.00
_cell.angle_beta   90.00
_cell.angle_gamma   90.00
#
_symmetry.space_group_name_H-M   'P 1'
#
loop_
_entity.id
_entity.type
_entity.pdbx_description
1 polymer ?
#
loop_
_entity_poly.entity_id
_entity_poly.type
_entity_poly.pdbx_seq_one_letter_code
_entity_poly.pdbx_strand_id
1 'polypeptide(L)'
;MRATSSIVLTLTLSAPASAQCQYSVFTWPQWQCNWEGPRTYTAYGLNDLGAWCGFRSACWPEDGGLDANWVPISCPANGTPVKLPLPPGASPDGAIANAVNDAGVVVGYMYAGQFSQYFVGVIWWPDGTVEEIPSLIGIPNSPATDINDAGTIVGYSGGLPYVLEDGVMTSIPSPKLGNGFALHIANSGDVTGYFGNLNLNARAFRWKDGQLVLLEPLAGFPVSYSNGVNSYGHVAGQSRTTTTPATGKPTIWIDDQPIELAMPAGCTTGGALAINDAGVITGYAQGPGVPSGYVVWYGSGGTAHLLQNLLVPGSGIAPKPVRINDAGVILGEFGPKLLMPIASPVADLDGDCAVDGNDLGVLLASWGAPDFDPRCDFNGDGIVNGDDLGTLLGEWTASR
;
A
#
# COMPACT_ATOMS: atom_id res chain seq x y z
N MET A 1 39.18 -22.62 -10.01
CA MET A 1 37.74 -22.77 -10.32
C MET A 1 36.98 -22.42 -9.06
N ARG A 2 36.43 -21.21 -8.98
CA ARG A 2 35.58 -20.79 -7.86
C ARG A 2 34.14 -21.18 -8.21
N ALA A 3 33.53 -22.02 -7.38
CA ALA A 3 32.12 -22.38 -7.50
C ALA A 3 31.28 -21.12 -7.22
N THR A 4 30.47 -20.74 -8.20
CA THR A 4 29.37 -19.79 -8.05
C THR A 4 28.21 -20.52 -7.36
N SER A 5 28.04 -20.30 -6.05
CA SER A 5 26.80 -20.66 -5.37
C SER A 5 25.74 -19.63 -5.75
N SER A 6 24.83 -20.01 -6.66
CA SER A 6 23.58 -19.30 -6.85
C SER A 6 22.71 -19.54 -5.63
N ILE A 7 22.68 -18.56 -4.72
CA ILE A 7 21.64 -18.49 -3.69
C ILE A 7 20.34 -18.20 -4.45
N VAL A 8 19.52 -19.22 -4.66
CA VAL A 8 18.13 -19.05 -5.05
C VAL A 8 17.44 -18.54 -3.79
N LEU A 9 17.31 -17.22 -3.66
CA LEU A 9 16.47 -16.61 -2.64
C LEU A 9 15.03 -16.93 -3.03
N THR A 10 14.48 -18.04 -2.51
CA THR A 10 13.07 -18.37 -2.74
C THR A 10 12.25 -17.36 -1.96
N LEU A 11 11.60 -16.43 -2.67
CA LEU A 11 10.68 -15.46 -2.10
C LEU A 11 9.55 -16.25 -1.38
N THR A 12 9.64 -16.38 -0.06
CA THR A 12 8.56 -16.92 0.77
C THR A 12 7.81 -15.72 1.32
N LEU A 13 6.98 -15.12 0.48
CA LEU A 13 5.88 -14.31 0.99
C LEU A 13 5.01 -15.28 1.77
N SER A 14 4.78 -15.02 3.06
CA SER A 14 3.84 -15.82 3.85
C SER A 14 2.53 -15.85 3.07
N ALA A 15 2.06 -17.05 2.71
CA ALA A 15 0.65 -17.19 2.37
C ALA A 15 -0.10 -16.61 3.58
N PRO A 16 -0.98 -15.60 3.41
CA PRO A 16 -1.89 -15.30 4.48
C PRO A 16 -2.66 -16.60 4.80
N ALA A 17 -3.20 -16.72 6.00
CA ALA A 17 -4.13 -17.81 6.33
C ALA A 17 -5.36 -17.90 5.38
N SER A 18 -5.48 -16.97 4.41
CA SER A 18 -6.33 -17.03 3.24
C SER A 18 -5.55 -16.51 2.03
N ALA A 19 -5.36 -17.31 0.99
CA ALA A 19 -4.99 -16.75 -0.30
C ALA A 19 -6.05 -15.68 -0.68
N GLN A 20 -5.63 -14.51 -1.17
CA GLN A 20 -6.59 -13.45 -1.50
C GLN A 20 -7.17 -13.69 -2.89
N CYS A 21 -8.10 -14.65 -2.93
CA CYS A 21 -8.60 -15.22 -4.18
C CYS A 21 -9.69 -14.39 -4.82
N GLN A 22 -10.50 -13.73 -3.99
CA GLN A 22 -11.51 -12.81 -4.48
C GLN A 22 -11.62 -11.58 -3.59
N TYR A 23 -12.12 -10.51 -4.20
CA TYR A 23 -12.42 -9.26 -3.52
C TYR A 23 -13.86 -8.86 -3.78
N SER A 24 -14.58 -8.59 -2.70
CA SER A 24 -15.80 -7.82 -2.75
C SER A 24 -15.44 -6.33 -2.88
N VAL A 25 -16.34 -5.54 -3.46
CA VAL A 25 -16.08 -4.11 -3.68
C VAL A 25 -17.10 -3.28 -2.93
N PHE A 26 -16.59 -2.43 -2.04
CA PHE A 26 -17.35 -1.39 -1.39
C PHE A 26 -17.01 -0.04 -2.03
N THR A 27 -18.02 0.80 -2.28
CA THR A 27 -17.84 2.14 -2.82
C THR A 27 -18.65 3.16 -2.03
N TRP A 28 -18.19 4.40 -2.05
CA TRP A 28 -18.93 5.52 -1.47
C TRP A 28 -19.67 6.31 -2.56
N PRO A 29 -20.88 6.81 -2.24
CA PRO A 29 -21.51 7.81 -3.09
C PRO A 29 -20.64 9.07 -3.14
N GLN A 30 -20.62 9.73 -4.29
CA GLN A 30 -19.95 11.02 -4.44
C GLN A 30 -20.53 12.06 -3.47
N TRP A 31 -19.68 12.97 -3.00
CA TRP A 31 -20.09 14.05 -2.12
C TRP A 31 -21.00 15.00 -2.88
N GLN A 32 -22.21 15.24 -2.39
CA GLN A 32 -23.14 16.13 -3.07
C GLN A 32 -22.90 17.57 -2.63
N CYS A 33 -22.42 18.42 -3.53
CA CYS A 33 -22.51 19.87 -3.33
C CYS A 33 -23.94 20.32 -3.67
N ASN A 34 -24.50 21.21 -2.87
CA ASN A 34 -25.87 21.70 -3.02
C ASN A 34 -26.12 22.41 -4.37
N TRP A 35 -25.07 23.01 -4.98
CA TRP A 35 -25.21 23.86 -6.17
C TRP A 35 -24.34 23.46 -7.36
N GLU A 36 -23.23 22.75 -7.11
CA GLU A 36 -22.22 22.45 -8.13
C GLU A 36 -22.26 20.99 -8.62
N GLY A 37 -23.11 20.17 -7.99
CA GLY A 37 -23.20 18.73 -8.26
C GLY A 37 -22.15 17.90 -7.49
N PRO A 38 -21.98 16.63 -7.86
CA PRO A 38 -21.16 15.69 -7.10
C PRO A 38 -19.65 15.94 -7.21
N ARG A 39 -18.92 15.74 -6.11
CA ARG A 39 -17.45 15.71 -6.05
C ARG A 39 -16.96 14.31 -5.74
N THR A 40 -15.94 13.90 -6.48
CA THR A 40 -15.23 12.64 -6.25
C THR A 40 -14.16 12.85 -5.19
N TYR A 41 -13.93 11.82 -4.37
CA TYR A 41 -12.83 11.79 -3.42
C TYR A 41 -11.58 11.18 -4.06
N THR A 42 -10.43 11.64 -3.60
CA THR A 42 -9.14 10.98 -3.82
C THR A 42 -8.65 10.48 -2.47
N ALA A 43 -8.37 9.19 -2.35
CA ALA A 43 -7.92 8.57 -1.11
C ALA A 43 -6.43 8.22 -1.18
N TYR A 44 -5.72 8.36 -0.05
CA TYR A 44 -4.28 8.15 0.05
C TYR A 44 -3.88 7.22 1.20
N GLY A 45 -4.44 7.44 2.40
CA GLY A 45 -4.12 6.67 3.59
C GLY A 45 -5.16 5.59 3.87
N LEU A 46 -4.72 4.44 4.39
CA LEU A 46 -5.53 3.33 4.86
C LEU A 46 -4.87 2.76 6.12
N ASN A 47 -5.64 2.55 7.19
CA ASN A 47 -5.19 1.86 8.39
C ASN A 47 -5.70 0.40 8.44
N ASP A 48 -5.30 -0.39 9.45
CA ASP A 48 -5.63 -1.81 9.54
C ASP A 48 -7.09 -2.07 9.90
N LEU A 49 -7.73 -1.09 10.54
CA LEU A 49 -9.17 -1.08 10.78
C LEU A 49 -10.00 -0.78 9.53
N GLY A 50 -9.36 -0.45 8.40
CA GLY A 50 -9.99 -0.13 7.12
C GLY A 50 -10.46 1.32 7.01
N ALA A 51 -10.22 2.16 8.02
CA ALA A 51 -10.44 3.59 7.91
C ALA A 51 -9.42 4.21 6.95
N TRP A 52 -9.84 5.23 6.21
CA TRP A 52 -9.02 5.87 5.19
C TRP A 52 -9.11 7.38 5.25
N CYS A 53 -8.13 8.05 4.66
CA CYS A 53 -8.09 9.50 4.55
C CYS A 53 -7.71 9.95 3.13
N GLY A 54 -7.96 11.22 2.85
CA GLY A 54 -7.66 11.81 1.55
C GLY A 54 -8.18 13.22 1.43
N PHE A 55 -8.65 13.57 0.24
CA PHE A 55 -9.24 14.89 -0.02
C PHE A 55 -10.34 14.82 -1.09
N ARG A 56 -11.09 15.91 -1.19
CA ARG A 56 -12.00 16.18 -2.31
C ARG A 56 -11.87 17.63 -2.75
N SER A 57 -12.37 17.95 -3.94
CA SER A 57 -12.59 19.35 -4.31
C SER A 57 -13.66 20.00 -3.43
N ALA A 58 -13.53 21.29 -3.14
CA ALA A 58 -14.52 22.00 -2.33
C ALA A 58 -15.87 22.17 -3.03
N CYS A 59 -16.88 22.43 -2.20
CA CYS A 59 -18.21 22.85 -2.60
C CYS A 59 -18.37 24.34 -2.30
N TRP A 60 -18.64 25.16 -3.32
CA TRP A 60 -19.01 26.55 -3.08
C TRP A 60 -20.52 26.70 -2.85
N PRO A 61 -20.98 27.49 -1.86
CA PRO A 61 -20.21 28.21 -0.82
C PRO A 61 -20.03 27.43 0.50
N GLU A 62 -20.47 26.17 0.55
CA GLU A 62 -20.53 25.33 1.77
C GLU A 62 -19.22 25.24 2.54
N ASP A 63 -18.10 25.12 1.82
CA ASP A 63 -16.79 24.94 2.42
C ASP A 63 -16.10 26.25 2.83
N GLY A 64 -16.73 27.40 2.55
CA GLY A 64 -16.24 28.73 2.93
C GLY A 64 -15.25 29.33 1.94
N GLY A 65 -15.76 30.14 1.00
CA GLY A 65 -14.97 30.95 0.07
C GLY A 65 -14.64 30.28 -1.27
N LEU A 66 -14.34 31.09 -2.29
CA LEU A 66 -14.13 30.67 -3.69
C LEU A 66 -12.85 29.85 -3.93
N ASP A 67 -12.01 29.67 -2.91
CA ASP A 67 -10.59 29.40 -3.10
C ASP A 67 -10.08 28.11 -2.40
N ALA A 68 -10.93 27.39 -1.63
CA ALA A 68 -10.62 26.03 -1.19
C ALA A 68 -10.61 25.07 -2.37
N ASN A 69 -9.41 24.74 -2.84
CA ASN A 69 -9.28 23.75 -3.89
C ASN A 69 -9.40 22.34 -3.32
N TRP A 70 -8.86 22.11 -2.12
CA TRP A 70 -8.76 20.77 -1.54
C TRP A 70 -9.26 20.72 -0.09
N VAL A 71 -10.34 19.96 0.14
CA VAL A 71 -10.91 19.72 1.46
C VAL A 71 -10.40 18.38 1.98
N PRO A 72 -9.63 18.36 3.07
CA PRO A 72 -9.15 17.11 3.67
C PRO A 72 -10.33 16.35 4.27
N ILE A 73 -10.31 15.03 4.12
CA ILE A 73 -11.34 14.14 4.64
C ILE A 73 -10.73 12.91 5.32
N SER A 74 -11.47 12.36 6.27
CA SER A 74 -11.27 11.02 6.80
C SER A 74 -12.58 10.24 6.73
N CYS A 75 -12.50 8.91 6.73
CA CYS A 75 -13.66 8.05 6.68
C CYS A 75 -13.38 6.77 7.48
N PRO A 76 -14.26 6.40 8.43
CA PRO A 76 -14.26 5.05 8.99
C PRO A 76 -14.51 4.01 7.90
N ALA A 77 -14.06 2.75 8.08
CA ALA A 77 -14.08 1.71 7.03
C ALA A 77 -15.41 1.52 6.31
N ASN A 78 -16.52 1.61 7.05
CA ASN A 78 -17.90 1.52 6.52
C ASN A 78 -18.72 2.77 6.90
N GLY A 79 -18.04 3.87 7.18
CA GLY A 79 -18.65 5.12 7.62
C GLY A 79 -19.00 6.05 6.47
N THR A 80 -19.46 7.24 6.83
CA THR A 80 -19.58 8.36 5.89
C THR A 80 -18.29 9.18 5.98
N PRO A 81 -17.70 9.59 4.85
CA PRO A 81 -16.57 10.51 4.87
C PRO A 81 -16.93 11.79 5.61
N VAL A 82 -16.02 12.30 6.43
CA VAL A 82 -16.17 13.54 7.19
C VAL A 82 -15.07 14.51 6.81
N LYS A 83 -15.40 15.81 6.85
CA LYS A 83 -14.43 16.89 6.65
C LYS A 83 -13.51 16.98 7.86
N LEU A 84 -12.21 17.01 7.62
CA LEU A 84 -11.23 17.32 8.65
C LEU A 84 -11.14 18.85 8.85
N PRO A 85 -11.09 19.34 10.10
CA PRO A 85 -10.98 20.77 10.37
C PRO A 85 -9.66 21.35 9.85
N LEU A 86 -9.65 22.64 9.50
CA LEU A 86 -8.43 23.38 9.19
C LEU A 86 -8.06 24.27 10.39
N PRO A 87 -6.76 24.47 10.69
CA PRO A 87 -6.36 25.35 11.78
C PRO A 87 -6.73 26.82 11.47
N PRO A 88 -6.92 27.68 12.49
CA PRO A 88 -7.19 29.10 12.28
C PRO A 88 -6.10 29.78 11.45
N GLY A 89 -6.48 30.48 10.38
CA GLY A 89 -5.52 31.13 9.47
C GLY A 89 -4.98 30.22 8.37
N ALA A 90 -5.47 28.99 8.24
CA ALA A 90 -5.16 28.11 7.11
C ALA A 90 -5.43 28.82 5.77
N SER A 91 -4.56 28.55 4.79
CA SER A 91 -4.71 29.09 3.45
C SER A 91 -6.08 28.72 2.88
N PRO A 92 -6.70 29.61 2.09
CA PRO A 92 -7.86 29.23 1.33
C PRO A 92 -7.58 28.01 0.46
N ASP A 93 -6.38 27.79 -0.09
CA ASP A 93 -6.09 26.68 -1.04
C ASP A 93 -6.36 25.26 -0.47
N GLY A 94 -6.47 25.14 0.86
CA GLY A 94 -6.96 23.94 1.54
C GLY A 94 -5.87 23.05 2.12
N ALA A 95 -6.17 21.76 2.25
CA ALA A 95 -5.26 20.76 2.81
C ALA A 95 -5.52 19.36 2.25
N ILE A 96 -4.53 18.49 2.39
CA ILE A 96 -4.55 17.10 1.93
C ILE A 96 -4.14 16.20 3.09
N ALA A 97 -4.96 15.19 3.36
CA ALA A 97 -4.63 14.11 4.30
C ALA A 97 -3.94 12.96 3.54
N ASN A 98 -2.73 12.61 3.95
CA ASN A 98 -1.89 11.62 3.27
C ASN A 98 -1.96 10.24 3.92
N ALA A 99 -2.01 10.17 5.25
CA ALA A 99 -1.98 8.91 5.99
C ALA A 99 -2.80 8.96 7.28
N VAL A 100 -3.23 7.79 7.75
CA VAL A 100 -4.01 7.58 8.97
C VAL A 100 -3.51 6.33 9.67
N ASN A 101 -3.36 6.36 10.99
CA ASN A 101 -3.01 5.20 11.81
C ASN A 101 -4.23 4.58 12.51
N ASP A 102 -4.06 3.48 13.23
CA ASP A 102 -5.15 2.76 13.89
C ASP A 102 -5.78 3.50 15.07
N ALA A 103 -5.05 4.45 15.68
CA ALA A 103 -5.62 5.37 16.67
C ALA A 103 -6.53 6.44 16.03
N GLY A 104 -6.61 6.50 14.70
CA GLY A 104 -7.39 7.49 13.96
C GLY A 104 -6.70 8.85 13.82
N VAL A 105 -5.40 8.93 14.14
CA VAL A 105 -4.59 10.12 13.91
C VAL A 105 -4.30 10.21 12.42
N VAL A 106 -4.61 11.36 11.82
CA VAL A 106 -4.39 11.62 10.40
C VAL A 106 -3.26 12.62 10.25
N VAL A 107 -2.39 12.42 9.26
CA VAL A 107 -1.32 13.36 8.92
C VAL A 107 -1.36 13.75 7.46
N GLY A 108 -0.78 14.91 7.16
CA GLY A 108 -0.71 15.42 5.81
C GLY A 108 -0.10 16.81 5.76
N TYR A 109 -0.67 17.67 4.93
CA TYR A 109 -0.21 19.04 4.82
C TYR A 109 -1.31 20.01 4.43
N MET A 110 -1.08 21.28 4.71
CA MET A 110 -1.89 22.40 4.24
C MET A 110 -1.04 23.42 3.49
N TYR A 111 -1.68 24.23 2.66
CA TYR A 111 -1.02 25.34 1.97
C TYR A 111 -0.80 26.50 2.96
N ALA A 112 0.38 27.13 2.91
CA ALA A 112 0.77 28.17 3.88
C ALA A 112 0.24 29.59 3.53
N GLY A 113 -0.39 29.77 2.37
CA GLY A 113 -0.99 31.02 1.92
C GLY A 113 -1.61 30.90 0.54
N GLN A 114 -2.39 31.90 0.12
CA GLN A 114 -3.06 31.90 -1.19
C GLN A 114 -2.01 31.91 -2.32
N PHE A 115 -2.10 30.95 -3.24
CA PHE A 115 -1.11 30.71 -4.30
C PHE A 115 0.30 30.36 -3.79
N SER A 116 0.41 29.87 -2.54
CA SER A 116 1.69 29.52 -1.95
C SER A 116 2.20 28.17 -2.47
N GLN A 117 3.48 28.12 -2.84
CA GLN A 117 4.20 26.87 -3.07
C GLN A 117 4.72 26.22 -1.78
N TYR A 118 4.45 26.84 -0.62
CA TYR A 118 4.90 26.36 0.68
C TYR A 118 3.78 25.61 1.38
N PHE A 119 4.15 24.47 1.94
CA PHE A 119 3.27 23.57 2.68
C PHE A 119 3.73 23.49 4.14
N VAL A 120 2.76 23.37 5.03
CA VAL A 120 2.97 23.10 6.46
C VAL A 120 2.42 21.71 6.73
N GLY A 121 3.21 20.84 7.36
CA GLY A 121 2.71 19.55 7.81
C GLY A 121 1.64 19.72 8.89
N VAL A 122 0.64 18.84 8.90
CA VAL A 122 -0.49 18.94 9.83
C VAL A 122 -0.81 17.57 10.42
N ILE A 123 -1.19 17.56 11.70
CA ILE A 123 -1.75 16.42 12.42
C ILE A 123 -3.21 16.74 12.75
N TRP A 124 -4.12 15.83 12.40
CA TRP A 124 -5.51 15.85 12.84
C TRP A 124 -5.73 14.73 13.86
N TRP A 125 -6.11 15.13 15.06
CA TRP A 125 -6.39 14.22 16.17
C TRP A 125 -7.86 13.75 16.16
N PRO A 126 -8.15 12.54 16.69
CA PRO A 126 -9.52 12.01 16.74
C PRO A 126 -10.52 12.87 17.54
N ASP A 127 -10.03 13.68 18.46
CA ASP A 127 -10.85 14.61 19.25
C ASP A 127 -11.22 15.91 18.49
N GLY A 128 -10.75 16.05 17.26
CA GLY A 128 -10.96 17.21 16.39
C GLY A 128 -9.89 18.30 16.53
N THR A 129 -8.90 18.12 17.41
CA THR A 129 -7.75 19.03 17.54
C THR A 129 -6.87 18.95 16.29
N VAL A 130 -6.32 20.10 15.87
CA VAL A 130 -5.41 20.20 14.73
C VAL A 130 -4.13 20.89 15.14
N GLU A 131 -3.00 20.27 14.81
CA GLU A 131 -1.67 20.76 15.16
C GLU A 131 -0.80 20.92 13.91
N GLU A 132 -0.03 22.01 13.87
CA GLU A 132 0.97 22.22 12.83
C GLU A 132 2.27 21.50 13.20
N ILE A 133 2.81 20.76 12.23
CA ILE A 133 4.12 20.14 12.34
C ILE A 133 5.19 21.23 12.10
N PRO A 134 6.11 21.46 13.06
CA PRO A 134 7.15 22.45 12.89
C PRO A 134 8.05 22.09 11.71
N SER A 135 8.69 23.10 11.10
CA SER A 135 9.74 22.85 10.13
C SER A 135 11.07 22.51 10.78
N LEU A 136 11.94 21.81 10.05
CA LEU A 136 13.36 21.73 10.40
C LEU A 136 13.97 23.14 10.34
N ILE A 137 14.10 23.78 11.50
CA ILE A 137 14.74 25.10 11.73
C ILE A 137 14.60 26.07 10.55
N GLY A 138 13.39 26.60 10.34
CA GLY A 138 13.13 27.66 9.37
C GLY A 138 13.15 27.24 7.90
N ILE A 139 13.22 25.94 7.61
CA ILE A 139 13.11 25.40 6.25
C ILE A 139 11.63 25.21 5.88
N PRO A 140 11.05 26.02 4.99
CA PRO A 140 9.64 25.87 4.62
C PRO A 140 9.40 24.56 3.83
N ASN A 141 8.13 24.19 3.57
CA ASN A 141 7.73 22.97 2.85
C ASN A 141 8.00 21.69 3.67
N SER A 142 7.19 21.45 4.70
CA SER A 142 7.33 20.35 5.67
C SER A 142 6.20 19.29 5.65
N PRO A 143 5.74 18.77 4.49
CA PRO A 143 4.62 17.83 4.47
C PRO A 143 4.94 16.55 5.25
N ALA A 144 3.95 16.05 5.99
CA ALA A 144 3.95 14.68 6.51
C ALA A 144 3.37 13.75 5.44
N THR A 145 4.06 12.65 5.18
CA THR A 145 3.72 11.70 4.10
C THR A 145 3.11 10.42 4.64
N ASP A 146 3.53 9.98 5.83
CA ASP A 146 3.05 8.73 6.43
C ASP A 146 3.19 8.76 7.97
N ILE A 147 2.43 7.89 8.64
CA ILE A 147 2.40 7.72 10.10
C ILE A 147 2.24 6.23 10.44
N ASN A 148 2.92 5.74 11.47
CA ASN A 148 2.72 4.39 11.99
C ASN A 148 1.82 4.38 13.25
N ASP A 149 1.48 3.20 13.76
CA ASP A 149 0.58 3.05 14.91
C ASP A 149 1.19 3.46 16.24
N ALA A 150 2.53 3.54 16.32
CA ALA A 150 3.21 4.16 17.44
C ALA A 150 3.12 5.71 17.43
N GLY A 151 2.56 6.31 16.37
CA GLY A 151 2.45 7.76 16.22
C GLY A 151 3.71 8.43 15.68
N THR A 152 4.68 7.65 15.19
CA THR A 152 5.87 8.17 14.51
C THR A 152 5.49 8.64 13.11
N ILE A 153 5.84 9.89 12.80
CA ILE A 153 5.48 10.55 11.53
C ILE A 153 6.74 10.72 10.69
N VAL A 154 6.61 10.51 9.38
CA VAL A 154 7.70 10.76 8.43
C VAL A 154 7.28 11.76 7.36
N GLY A 155 8.28 12.42 6.78
CA GLY A 155 8.07 13.36 5.69
C GLY A 155 9.36 13.99 5.24
N TYR A 156 9.26 15.20 4.69
CA TYR A 156 10.43 15.97 4.31
C TYR A 156 10.25 17.46 4.54
N SER A 157 11.34 18.18 4.78
CA SER A 157 11.38 19.63 4.97
C SER A 157 12.43 20.24 4.04
N GLY A 158 12.00 21.00 3.03
CA GLY A 158 12.88 21.62 2.03
C GLY A 158 13.85 20.64 1.33
N GLY A 159 13.41 19.41 1.09
CA GLY A 159 14.23 18.36 0.48
C GLY A 159 15.14 17.61 1.45
N LEU A 160 14.93 17.74 2.76
CA LEU A 160 15.54 16.89 3.79
C LEU A 160 14.49 15.94 4.36
N PRO A 161 14.68 14.61 4.28
CA PRO A 161 13.79 13.66 4.90
C PRO A 161 13.87 13.77 6.43
N TYR A 162 12.75 13.58 7.12
CA TYR A 162 12.67 13.64 8.57
C TYR A 162 11.83 12.52 9.17
N VAL A 163 12.09 12.25 10.44
CA VAL A 163 11.26 11.49 11.37
C VAL A 163 10.86 12.41 12.52
N LEU A 164 9.59 12.38 12.88
CA LEU A 164 9.02 13.08 14.04
C LEU A 164 8.50 12.02 15.01
N GLU A 165 9.15 11.91 16.15
CA GLU A 165 8.84 10.94 17.20
C GLU A 165 8.81 11.68 18.54
N ASP A 166 7.74 11.51 19.33
CA ASP A 166 7.54 12.19 20.62
C ASP A 166 7.75 13.72 20.55
N GLY A 167 7.34 14.35 19.45
CA GLY A 167 7.50 15.79 19.23
C GLY A 167 8.91 16.23 18.85
N VAL A 168 9.87 15.31 18.74
CA VAL A 168 11.25 15.58 18.34
C VAL A 168 11.43 15.29 16.85
N MET A 169 11.69 16.34 16.09
CA MET A 169 11.99 16.21 14.66
C MET A 169 13.49 15.98 14.42
N THR A 170 13.81 14.85 13.81
CA THR A 170 15.18 14.47 13.45
C THR A 170 15.28 14.30 11.94
N SER A 171 16.30 14.90 11.32
CA SER A 171 16.56 14.69 9.89
C SER A 171 17.27 13.36 9.64
N ILE A 172 16.89 12.68 8.56
CA ILE A 172 17.61 11.52 8.04
C ILE A 172 18.81 12.05 7.21
N PRO A 173 20.07 11.70 7.53
CA PRO A 173 21.24 12.25 6.84
C PRO A 173 21.25 11.96 5.34
N SER A 174 21.59 12.96 4.53
CA SER A 174 21.71 12.78 3.06
C SER A 174 23.05 12.17 2.68
N PRO A 175 23.09 11.14 1.80
CA PRO A 175 24.32 10.57 1.24
C PRO A 175 24.92 11.44 0.11
N LYS A 176 24.59 12.73 0.04
CA LYS A 176 25.01 13.69 -1.00
C LYS A 176 24.50 13.38 -2.40
N LEU A 177 23.36 12.70 -2.53
CA LEU A 177 22.69 12.44 -3.80
C LEU A 177 21.71 13.55 -4.22
N GLY A 178 21.55 14.59 -3.40
CA GLY A 178 20.60 15.68 -3.59
C GLY A 178 19.50 15.64 -2.52
N ASN A 179 18.32 16.17 -2.88
CA ASN A 179 17.14 16.16 -2.02
C ASN A 179 16.75 14.73 -1.64
N GLY A 180 16.23 14.56 -0.44
CA GLY A 180 15.64 13.31 0.04
C GLY A 180 14.20 13.50 0.48
N PHE A 181 13.44 12.42 0.33
CA PHE A 181 12.02 12.37 0.64
C PHE A 181 11.79 11.06 1.39
N ALA A 182 11.40 11.12 2.67
CA ALA A 182 10.84 9.97 3.38
C ALA A 182 9.35 9.94 3.02
N LEU A 183 8.87 8.77 2.59
CA LEU A 183 7.55 8.62 2.00
C LEU A 183 6.69 7.61 2.75
N HIS A 184 7.31 6.58 3.35
CA HIS A 184 6.61 5.49 4.00
C HIS A 184 7.28 5.10 5.32
N ILE A 185 6.49 4.66 6.29
CA ILE A 185 6.96 4.09 7.55
C ILE A 185 6.17 2.83 7.91
N ALA A 186 6.86 1.77 8.34
CA ALA A 186 6.23 0.57 8.89
C ALA A 186 6.06 0.67 10.43
N ASN A 187 5.19 -0.18 10.99
CA ASN A 187 5.00 -0.30 12.44
C ASN A 187 6.27 -0.76 13.19
N SER A 188 7.21 -1.40 12.48
CA SER A 188 8.54 -1.73 12.99
C SER A 188 9.50 -0.53 13.13
N GLY A 189 9.10 0.67 12.69
CA GLY A 189 9.92 1.87 12.63
C GLY A 189 10.81 1.97 11.37
N ASP A 190 10.67 1.04 10.43
CA ASP A 190 11.39 1.09 9.16
C ASP A 190 10.86 2.21 8.27
N VAL A 191 11.71 3.18 7.93
CA VAL A 191 11.37 4.33 7.09
C VAL A 191 11.95 4.13 5.70
N THR A 192 11.16 4.38 4.66
CA THR A 192 11.63 4.32 3.27
C THR A 192 11.27 5.56 2.48
N GLY A 193 11.98 5.74 1.38
CA GLY A 193 11.84 6.89 0.50
C GLY A 193 12.95 6.88 -0.53
N TYR A 194 13.31 8.05 -1.06
CA TYR A 194 14.42 8.16 -2.01
C TYR A 194 15.22 9.45 -1.85
N PHE A 195 16.47 9.40 -2.29
CA PHE A 195 17.31 10.57 -2.53
C PHE A 195 17.53 10.78 -4.03
N GLY A 196 17.76 12.02 -4.45
CA GLY A 196 18.18 12.39 -5.80
C GLY A 196 17.04 12.69 -6.77
N ASN A 197 17.30 12.57 -8.08
CA ASN A 197 16.35 12.93 -9.13
C ASN A 197 15.86 11.68 -9.87
N LEU A 198 14.54 11.47 -9.89
CA LEU A 198 13.90 10.30 -10.52
C LEU A 198 14.16 10.18 -12.02
N ASN A 199 14.51 11.28 -12.69
CA ASN A 199 14.84 11.30 -14.11
C ASN A 199 16.34 11.11 -14.38
N LEU A 200 17.18 10.98 -13.34
CA LEU A 200 18.63 10.92 -13.48
C LEU A 200 19.28 9.79 -12.66
N ASN A 201 19.17 9.86 -11.33
CA ASN A 201 20.04 9.09 -10.44
C ASN A 201 19.41 8.76 -9.07
N ALA A 202 18.08 8.83 -8.95
CA ALA A 202 17.44 8.57 -7.66
C ALA A 202 17.81 7.18 -7.10
N ARG A 203 17.95 7.14 -5.77
CA ARG A 203 18.17 5.91 -5.00
C ARG A 203 17.14 5.82 -3.90
N ALA A 204 16.39 4.74 -3.89
CA ALA A 204 15.56 4.38 -2.75
C ALA A 204 16.46 4.13 -1.53
N PHE A 205 15.92 4.33 -0.35
CA PHE A 205 16.62 4.05 0.90
C PHE A 205 15.69 3.36 1.90
N ARG A 206 16.32 2.68 2.86
CA ARG A 206 15.72 2.22 4.10
C ARG A 206 16.50 2.84 5.26
N TRP A 207 15.79 3.38 6.23
CA TRP A 207 16.36 3.96 7.44
C TRP A 207 15.71 3.35 8.67
N LYS A 208 16.53 2.92 9.62
CA LYS A 208 16.09 2.39 10.91
C LYS A 208 17.16 2.62 11.96
N ASP A 209 16.78 3.06 13.16
CA ASP A 209 17.69 3.20 14.31
C ASP A 209 18.98 3.98 14.00
N GLY A 210 18.87 5.05 13.20
CA GLY A 210 20.00 5.87 12.78
C GLY A 210 20.87 5.29 11.67
N GLN A 211 20.58 4.09 11.19
CA GLN A 211 21.30 3.45 10.09
C GLN A 211 20.56 3.70 8.77
N LEU A 212 21.28 4.24 7.79
CA LEU A 212 20.79 4.45 6.43
C LEU A 212 21.41 3.41 5.48
N VAL A 213 20.56 2.68 4.78
CA VAL A 213 20.94 1.77 3.70
C VAL A 213 20.34 2.27 2.39
N LEU A 214 21.16 2.39 1.35
CA LEU A 214 20.68 2.65 0.00
C LEU A 214 20.27 1.33 -0.66
N LEU A 215 19.10 1.34 -1.27
CA LEU A 215 18.53 0.19 -1.96
C LEU A 215 18.93 0.27 -3.44
N GLU A 216 19.87 -0.57 -3.84
CA GLU A 216 20.35 -0.60 -5.22
C GLU A 216 19.24 -1.09 -6.18
N PRO A 217 19.13 -0.54 -7.39
CA PRO A 217 18.19 -1.03 -8.38
C PRO A 217 18.61 -2.39 -8.93
N LEU A 218 17.70 -3.07 -9.62
CA LEU A 218 18.00 -4.24 -10.43
C LEU A 218 19.14 -3.95 -11.43
N ALA A 219 19.95 -4.96 -11.71
CA ALA A 219 21.08 -4.84 -12.64
C ALA A 219 20.62 -4.29 -14.01
N GLY A 220 21.31 -3.25 -14.49
CA GLY A 220 20.97 -2.57 -15.74
C GLY A 220 20.01 -1.38 -15.61
N PHE A 221 19.46 -1.13 -14.42
CA PHE A 221 18.61 0.03 -14.16
C PHE A 221 19.38 1.12 -13.40
N PRO A 222 19.27 2.40 -13.81
CA PRO A 222 19.97 3.51 -13.17
C PRO A 222 19.28 4.07 -11.91
N VAL A 223 18.01 3.76 -11.65
CA VAL A 223 17.19 4.39 -10.61
C VAL A 223 16.43 3.35 -9.80
N SER A 224 16.37 3.51 -8.47
CA SER A 224 15.48 2.79 -7.55
C SER A 224 14.52 3.76 -6.87
N TYR A 225 13.27 3.32 -6.64
CA TYR A 225 12.21 4.10 -6.01
C TYR A 225 11.32 3.19 -5.16
N SER A 226 11.15 3.50 -3.87
CA SER A 226 10.25 2.78 -2.96
C SER A 226 8.84 3.35 -2.99
N ASN A 227 7.83 2.50 -2.87
CA ASN A 227 6.42 2.86 -2.74
C ASN A 227 5.74 2.29 -1.49
N GLY A 228 6.40 1.38 -0.76
CA GLY A 228 5.86 0.84 0.48
C GLY A 228 6.89 0.00 1.22
N VAL A 229 6.66 -0.18 2.51
CA VAL A 229 7.50 -0.99 3.41
C VAL A 229 6.59 -1.70 4.42
N ASN A 230 6.94 -2.93 4.78
CA ASN A 230 6.24 -3.69 5.80
C ASN A 230 7.09 -3.84 7.08
N SER A 231 6.53 -4.36 8.16
CA SER A 231 7.19 -4.47 9.48
C SER A 231 8.35 -5.46 9.51
N TYR A 232 8.52 -6.27 8.47
CA TYR A 232 9.69 -7.14 8.28
C TYR A 232 10.85 -6.40 7.59
N GLY A 233 10.65 -5.15 7.18
CA GLY A 233 11.62 -4.36 6.43
C GLY A 233 11.69 -4.70 4.94
N HIS A 234 10.72 -5.46 4.42
CA HIS A 234 10.61 -5.68 2.98
C HIS A 234 10.07 -4.41 2.32
N VAL A 235 10.72 -3.98 1.25
CA VAL A 235 10.37 -2.74 0.55
C VAL A 235 9.82 -3.06 -0.82
N ALA A 236 8.63 -2.59 -1.13
CA ALA A 236 8.05 -2.67 -2.48
C ALA A 236 8.31 -1.39 -3.25
N GLY A 237 8.62 -1.50 -4.55
CA GLY A 237 8.79 -0.35 -5.41
C GLY A 237 9.16 -0.68 -6.86
N GLN A 238 10.10 0.07 -7.41
CA GLN A 238 10.44 0.00 -8.82
C GLN A 238 11.92 0.28 -9.10
N SER A 239 12.51 -0.52 -9.99
CA SER A 239 13.78 -0.20 -10.67
C SER A 239 13.48 0.43 -12.03
N ARG A 240 13.98 1.63 -12.31
CA ARG A 240 13.51 2.48 -13.42
C ARG A 240 14.63 2.90 -14.37
N THR A 241 14.28 3.05 -15.64
CA THR A 241 15.10 3.75 -16.63
C THR A 241 14.98 5.26 -16.46
N THR A 242 15.91 6.00 -17.07
CA THR A 242 15.89 7.48 -17.14
C THR A 242 15.40 8.00 -18.49
N THR A 243 14.84 7.12 -19.33
CA THR A 243 14.29 7.48 -20.64
C THR A 243 12.96 8.22 -20.53
N THR A 244 12.52 8.85 -21.61
CA THR A 244 11.18 9.45 -21.70
C THR A 244 10.36 8.71 -22.77
N PRO A 245 9.26 8.00 -22.41
CA PRO A 245 8.76 7.78 -21.05
C PRO A 245 9.68 6.84 -20.23
N ALA A 246 9.67 7.00 -18.91
CA ALA A 246 10.40 6.12 -18.01
C ALA A 246 9.69 4.77 -17.93
N THR A 247 10.42 3.69 -18.17
CA THR A 247 9.93 2.32 -17.95
C THR A 247 10.58 1.75 -16.70
N GLY A 248 10.03 0.68 -16.16
CA GLY A 248 10.59 0.09 -14.95
C GLY A 248 10.09 -1.32 -14.69
N LYS A 249 10.75 -1.97 -13.74
CA LYS A 249 10.44 -3.32 -13.28
C LYS A 249 9.88 -3.25 -11.86
N PRO A 250 8.76 -3.95 -11.58
CA PRO A 250 8.29 -4.08 -10.21
C PRO A 250 9.38 -4.78 -9.41
N THR A 251 9.83 -4.15 -8.32
CA THR A 251 10.98 -4.61 -7.53
C THR A 251 10.55 -4.71 -6.09
N ILE A 252 10.96 -5.78 -5.42
CA ILE A 252 10.94 -5.90 -3.97
C ILE A 252 12.37 -5.96 -3.46
N TRP A 253 12.67 -5.28 -2.36
CA TRP A 253 13.93 -5.45 -1.64
C TRP A 253 13.69 -6.30 -0.40
N ILE A 254 14.38 -7.44 -0.33
CA ILE A 254 14.45 -8.32 0.84
C ILE A 254 15.91 -8.37 1.26
N ASP A 255 16.18 -8.17 2.56
CA ASP A 255 17.54 -8.02 3.07
C ASP A 255 18.35 -6.98 2.27
N ASP A 256 17.67 -5.89 1.90
CA ASP A 256 18.18 -4.78 1.07
C ASP A 256 18.65 -5.18 -0.35
N GLN A 257 18.40 -6.42 -0.78
CA GLN A 257 18.73 -6.91 -2.13
C GLN A 257 17.54 -6.79 -3.09
N PRO A 258 17.72 -6.23 -4.31
CA PRO A 258 16.64 -6.10 -5.28
C PRO A 258 16.27 -7.45 -5.91
N ILE A 259 14.98 -7.76 -5.91
CA ILE A 259 14.38 -8.93 -6.57
C ILE A 259 13.30 -8.42 -7.53
N GLU A 260 13.35 -8.87 -8.79
CA GLU A 260 12.30 -8.58 -9.77
C GLU A 260 11.07 -9.41 -9.44
N LEU A 261 9.91 -8.75 -9.30
CA LEU A 261 8.64 -9.44 -9.19
C LEU A 261 8.20 -9.95 -10.57
N ALA A 262 7.67 -11.17 -10.62
CA ALA A 262 7.15 -11.75 -11.86
C ALA A 262 6.06 -10.83 -12.46
N MET A 263 5.88 -10.82 -13.76
CA MET A 263 4.80 -10.07 -14.41
C MET A 263 3.90 -11.01 -15.22
N PRO A 264 2.61 -10.66 -15.41
CA PRO A 264 1.73 -11.42 -16.30
C PRO A 264 2.31 -11.52 -17.72
N ALA A 265 1.97 -12.60 -18.42
CA ALA A 265 2.46 -12.85 -19.78
C ALA A 265 2.17 -11.65 -20.71
N GLY A 266 3.20 -11.21 -21.46
CA GLY A 266 3.12 -10.08 -22.38
C GLY A 266 3.39 -8.72 -21.75
N CYS A 267 3.40 -8.59 -20.42
CA CYS A 267 3.82 -7.36 -19.74
C CYS A 267 5.35 -7.19 -19.77
N THR A 268 5.82 -5.97 -20.02
CA THR A 268 7.24 -5.63 -20.12
C THR A 268 7.68 -4.56 -19.13
N THR A 269 6.75 -3.80 -18.55
CA THR A 269 7.01 -2.77 -17.54
C THR A 269 5.98 -2.85 -16.43
N GLY A 270 6.36 -2.50 -15.21
CA GLY A 270 5.47 -2.50 -14.06
C GLY A 270 6.09 -1.83 -12.84
N GLY A 271 5.33 -1.73 -11.77
CA GLY A 271 5.77 -1.15 -10.50
C GLY A 271 4.96 -1.71 -9.34
N ALA A 272 5.63 -2.03 -8.25
CA ALA A 272 4.98 -2.34 -6.99
C ALA A 272 4.64 -1.03 -6.26
N LEU A 273 3.41 -0.90 -5.77
CA LEU A 273 2.82 0.33 -5.24
C LEU A 273 2.58 0.30 -3.73
N ALA A 274 2.31 -0.87 -3.14
CA ALA A 274 2.15 -1.02 -1.70
C ALA A 274 2.40 -2.48 -1.30
N ILE A 275 2.74 -2.72 -0.04
CA ILE A 275 3.00 -4.03 0.56
C ILE A 275 2.41 -4.06 1.97
N ASN A 276 1.87 -5.20 2.39
CA ASN A 276 1.46 -5.44 3.78
C ASN A 276 2.38 -6.43 4.51
N ASP A 277 2.14 -6.67 5.80
CA ASP A 277 2.97 -7.55 6.63
C ASP A 277 2.90 -9.02 6.23
N ALA A 278 1.81 -9.46 5.59
CA ALA A 278 1.73 -10.78 4.97
C ALA A 278 2.59 -10.91 3.70
N GLY A 279 3.20 -9.81 3.23
CA GLY A 279 3.99 -9.78 2.01
C GLY A 279 3.16 -9.71 0.73
N VAL A 280 1.85 -9.45 0.83
CA VAL A 280 1.01 -9.19 -0.34
C VAL A 280 1.36 -7.81 -0.89
N ILE A 281 1.64 -7.75 -2.19
CA ILE A 281 2.02 -6.52 -2.87
C ILE A 281 0.95 -6.16 -3.88
N THR A 282 0.55 -4.88 -3.96
CA THR A 282 -0.29 -4.38 -5.04
C THR A 282 0.52 -3.52 -5.99
N GLY A 283 0.10 -3.42 -7.26
CA GLY A 283 0.72 -2.51 -8.20
C GLY A 283 0.17 -2.60 -9.60
N TYR A 284 1.03 -2.37 -10.59
CA TYR A 284 0.63 -2.35 -11.99
C TYR A 284 1.63 -3.06 -12.90
N ALA A 285 1.12 -3.59 -14.01
CA ALA A 285 1.90 -4.20 -15.08
C ALA A 285 1.31 -3.82 -16.45
N GLN A 286 2.17 -3.59 -17.43
CA GLN A 286 1.80 -3.09 -18.76
C GLN A 286 2.71 -3.72 -19.82
N GLY A 287 2.19 -3.88 -21.04
CA GLY A 287 2.97 -4.40 -22.16
C GLY A 287 2.37 -4.00 -23.51
N PRO A 288 3.15 -4.11 -24.61
CA PRO A 288 2.65 -3.83 -25.95
C PRO A 288 1.44 -4.71 -26.29
N GLY A 289 0.30 -4.10 -26.61
CA GLY A 289 -0.93 -4.83 -26.92
C GLY A 289 -1.63 -5.48 -25.71
N VAL A 290 -1.12 -5.26 -24.49
CA VAL A 290 -1.76 -5.69 -23.25
C VAL A 290 -2.37 -4.45 -22.59
N PRO A 291 -3.69 -4.43 -22.30
CA PRO A 291 -4.30 -3.36 -21.52
C PRO A 291 -3.55 -3.17 -20.19
N SER A 292 -3.33 -1.92 -19.78
CA SER A 292 -2.71 -1.63 -18.49
C SER A 292 -3.51 -2.32 -17.37
N GLY A 293 -2.86 -3.26 -16.68
CA GLY A 293 -3.46 -4.06 -15.64
C GLY A 293 -2.96 -3.64 -14.27
N TYR A 294 -3.86 -3.67 -13.29
CA TYR A 294 -3.46 -3.66 -11.89
C TYR A 294 -3.27 -5.10 -11.43
N VAL A 295 -2.27 -5.32 -10.60
CA VAL A 295 -1.83 -6.65 -10.20
C VAL A 295 -1.69 -6.72 -8.69
N VAL A 296 -1.87 -7.92 -8.17
CA VAL A 296 -1.50 -8.30 -6.82
C VAL A 296 -0.48 -9.42 -6.92
N TRP A 297 0.61 -9.32 -6.16
CA TRP A 297 1.58 -10.38 -6.00
C TRP A 297 1.42 -11.03 -4.64
N TYR A 298 1.26 -12.34 -4.63
CA TYR A 298 1.21 -13.18 -3.44
C TYR A 298 1.72 -14.60 -3.76
N GLY A 299 1.81 -15.45 -2.73
CA GLY A 299 2.25 -16.84 -2.86
C GLY A 299 3.77 -17.02 -2.99
N SER A 300 4.23 -18.28 -2.98
CA SER A 300 5.64 -18.62 -3.08
C SER A 300 6.22 -18.16 -4.43
N GLY A 301 7.23 -17.29 -4.40
CA GLY A 301 7.86 -16.74 -5.60
C GLY A 301 7.27 -15.41 -6.09
N GLY A 302 6.20 -14.89 -5.46
CA GLY A 302 5.60 -13.61 -5.84
C GLY A 302 4.90 -13.66 -7.20
N THR A 303 3.97 -14.61 -7.36
CA THR A 303 3.18 -14.77 -8.59
C THR A 303 2.27 -13.57 -8.80
N ALA A 304 2.19 -13.07 -10.04
CA ALA A 304 1.37 -11.92 -10.38
C ALA A 304 -0.04 -12.32 -10.80
N HIS A 305 -1.05 -11.82 -10.09
CA HIS A 305 -2.46 -12.02 -10.41
C HIS A 305 -3.07 -10.68 -10.85
N LEU A 306 -3.80 -10.70 -11.97
CA LEU A 306 -4.53 -9.53 -12.44
C LEU A 306 -5.68 -9.21 -11.46
N LEU A 307 -5.61 -8.06 -10.80
CA LEU A 307 -6.55 -7.67 -9.75
C LEU A 307 -7.99 -7.59 -10.27
N GLN A 308 -8.18 -7.19 -11.53
CA GLN A 308 -9.51 -7.17 -12.15
C GLN A 308 -10.17 -8.55 -12.24
N ASN A 309 -9.37 -9.62 -12.30
CA ASN A 309 -9.87 -11.00 -12.36
C ASN A 309 -10.24 -11.55 -10.98
N LEU A 310 -9.76 -10.90 -9.91
CA LEU A 310 -10.06 -11.24 -8.53
C LEU A 310 -11.30 -10.51 -8.01
N LEU A 311 -11.80 -9.51 -8.73
CA LEU A 311 -13.05 -8.85 -8.35
C LEU A 311 -14.24 -9.78 -8.61
N VAL A 312 -15.24 -9.73 -7.72
CA VAL A 312 -16.52 -10.41 -7.96
C VAL A 312 -17.08 -10.06 -9.35
N PRO A 313 -17.54 -11.05 -10.16
CA PRO A 313 -18.01 -10.83 -11.51
C PRO A 313 -19.13 -9.78 -11.58
N GLY A 314 -19.08 -8.94 -12.61
CA GLY A 314 -20.08 -7.88 -12.81
C GLY A 314 -19.86 -6.61 -11.99
N SER A 315 -18.77 -6.51 -11.21
CA SER A 315 -18.42 -5.28 -10.48
C SER A 315 -18.24 -4.09 -11.42
N GLY A 316 -17.68 -4.29 -12.63
CA GLY A 316 -17.48 -3.23 -13.63
C GLY A 316 -16.49 -2.15 -13.21
N ILE A 317 -15.70 -2.40 -12.16
CA ILE A 317 -14.84 -1.41 -11.50
C ILE A 317 -13.39 -1.57 -11.96
N ALA A 318 -12.73 -0.45 -12.26
CA ALA A 318 -11.29 -0.40 -12.48
C ALA A 318 -10.54 -0.31 -11.12
N PRO A 319 -9.74 -1.31 -10.73
CA PRO A 319 -9.16 -1.36 -9.39
C PRO A 319 -7.76 -0.73 -9.39
N LYS A 320 -7.64 0.60 -9.40
CA LYS A 320 -6.34 1.29 -9.23
C LYS A 320 -5.94 1.26 -7.74
N PRO A 321 -5.01 0.39 -7.30
CA PRO A 321 -4.66 0.27 -5.90
C PRO A 321 -3.77 1.44 -5.48
N VAL A 322 -3.94 1.90 -4.25
CA VAL A 322 -3.15 2.97 -3.62
C VAL A 322 -2.44 2.44 -2.39
N ARG A 323 -3.16 1.75 -1.51
CA ARG A 323 -2.66 1.12 -0.29
C ARG A 323 -3.26 -0.27 -0.13
N ILE A 324 -2.56 -1.13 0.57
CA ILE A 324 -3.06 -2.38 1.14
C ILE A 324 -2.73 -2.36 2.63
N ASN A 325 -3.66 -2.81 3.48
CA ASN A 325 -3.44 -2.94 4.92
C ASN A 325 -3.15 -4.40 5.31
N ASP A 326 -2.89 -4.66 6.60
CA ASP A 326 -2.50 -6.00 7.07
C ASP A 326 -3.66 -6.99 7.10
N ALA A 327 -4.90 -6.48 7.16
CA ALA A 327 -6.11 -7.28 6.90
C ALA A 327 -6.28 -7.63 5.40
N GLY A 328 -5.41 -7.11 4.53
CA GLY A 328 -5.43 -7.38 3.10
C GLY A 328 -6.47 -6.56 2.32
N VAL A 329 -7.09 -5.57 2.96
CA VAL A 329 -8.01 -4.63 2.30
C VAL A 329 -7.19 -3.71 1.38
N ILE A 330 -7.62 -3.57 0.13
CA ILE A 330 -6.99 -2.68 -0.84
C ILE A 330 -7.84 -1.42 -1.01
N LEU A 331 -7.23 -0.25 -0.80
CA LEU A 331 -7.83 1.05 -1.09
C LEU A 331 -7.52 1.48 -2.52
N GLY A 332 -8.53 1.98 -3.24
CA GLY A 332 -8.37 2.53 -4.59
C GLY A 332 -8.55 4.05 -4.72
N GLU A 333 -7.89 4.66 -5.71
CA GLU A 333 -7.63 6.12 -5.78
C GLU A 333 -8.85 7.01 -6.12
N PHE A 334 -9.60 6.70 -7.19
CA PHE A 334 -10.66 7.58 -7.71
C PHE A 334 -12.06 7.04 -7.41
N GLY A 335 -12.83 7.80 -6.65
CA GLY A 335 -14.07 7.29 -6.06
C GLY A 335 -13.67 6.13 -5.14
N PRO A 336 -13.13 6.43 -3.95
CA PRO A 336 -12.59 5.45 -3.02
C PRO A 336 -13.44 4.21 -3.01
N LYS A 337 -12.72 3.11 -3.09
CA LYS A 337 -13.29 1.79 -3.06
C LYS A 337 -12.40 0.95 -2.18
N LEU A 338 -13.03 0.16 -1.33
CA LEU A 338 -12.33 -0.90 -0.62
C LEU A 338 -12.57 -2.18 -1.39
N LEU A 339 -11.48 -2.81 -1.80
CA LEU A 339 -11.50 -4.20 -2.21
C LEU A 339 -11.26 -4.98 -0.93
N MET A 340 -12.33 -5.58 -0.40
CA MET A 340 -12.28 -6.35 0.83
C MET A 340 -12.05 -7.82 0.45
N PRO A 341 -10.99 -8.46 0.97
CA PRO A 341 -10.70 -9.84 0.65
C PRO A 341 -11.88 -10.71 1.10
N ILE A 342 -12.32 -11.58 0.22
CA ILE A 342 -13.23 -12.67 0.54
C ILE A 342 -12.34 -13.84 0.96
N ALA A 343 -12.62 -14.39 2.14
CA ALA A 343 -11.87 -15.53 2.64
C ALA A 343 -11.90 -16.67 1.60
N SER A 344 -10.74 -17.29 1.37
CA SER A 344 -10.68 -18.52 0.60
C SER A 344 -11.59 -19.58 1.22
N PRO A 345 -12.13 -20.49 0.40
CA PRO A 345 -12.67 -21.75 0.90
C PRO A 345 -11.67 -22.41 1.85
N VAL A 346 -12.14 -22.99 2.95
CA VAL A 346 -11.24 -23.67 3.91
C VAL A 346 -10.57 -24.88 3.28
N ALA A 347 -11.18 -25.41 2.22
CA ALA A 347 -10.70 -26.55 1.45
C ALA A 347 -9.61 -26.23 0.41
N ASP A 348 -9.26 -24.96 0.19
CA ASP A 348 -8.11 -24.53 -0.63
C ASP A 348 -6.83 -24.70 0.21
N LEU A 349 -6.32 -25.93 0.23
CA LEU A 349 -5.24 -26.40 1.09
C LEU A 349 -3.85 -26.05 0.55
N ASP A 350 -3.72 -25.89 -0.76
CA ASP A 350 -2.47 -25.48 -1.40
C ASP A 350 -2.38 -23.95 -1.66
N GLY A 351 -3.48 -23.23 -1.49
CA GLY A 351 -3.55 -21.77 -1.51
C GLY A 351 -3.51 -21.19 -2.92
N ASP A 352 -3.91 -21.95 -3.94
CA ASP A 352 -3.87 -21.55 -5.34
C ASP A 352 -5.15 -20.87 -5.86
N CYS A 353 -6.14 -20.68 -4.98
CA CYS A 353 -7.45 -20.09 -5.27
C CYS A 353 -8.43 -20.96 -6.05
N ALA A 354 -8.15 -22.25 -6.15
CA ALA A 354 -9.11 -23.27 -6.51
C ALA A 354 -9.23 -24.30 -5.37
N VAL A 355 -10.36 -25.00 -5.34
CA VAL A 355 -10.52 -26.24 -4.59
C VAL A 355 -10.65 -27.34 -5.64
N ASP A 356 -9.57 -28.08 -5.86
CA ASP A 356 -9.49 -29.09 -6.91
C ASP A 356 -8.75 -30.38 -6.52
N GLY A 357 -8.25 -31.10 -7.52
CA GLY A 357 -7.54 -32.36 -7.32
C GLY A 357 -6.24 -32.23 -6.54
N ASN A 358 -5.60 -31.06 -6.54
CA ASN A 358 -4.38 -30.81 -5.79
C ASN A 358 -4.70 -30.72 -4.29
N ASP A 359 -5.74 -29.99 -3.90
CA ASP A 359 -6.22 -29.93 -2.51
C ASP A 359 -6.67 -31.29 -2.01
N LEU A 360 -7.41 -32.03 -2.86
CA LEU A 360 -7.78 -33.40 -2.54
C LEU A 360 -6.54 -34.26 -2.30
N GLY A 361 -5.47 -34.07 -3.07
CA GLY A 361 -4.19 -34.74 -2.85
C GLY A 361 -3.59 -34.43 -1.49
N VAL A 362 -3.62 -33.16 -1.05
CA VAL A 362 -3.15 -32.75 0.27
C VAL A 362 -4.00 -33.39 1.39
N LEU A 363 -5.32 -33.36 1.25
CA LEU A 363 -6.24 -33.97 2.23
C LEU A 363 -6.02 -35.49 2.34
N LEU A 364 -5.89 -36.18 1.22
CA LEU A 364 -5.67 -37.62 1.19
C LEU A 364 -4.31 -38.03 1.76
N ALA A 365 -3.30 -37.16 1.70
CA ALA A 365 -2.01 -37.41 2.36
C ALA A 365 -2.13 -37.42 3.90
N SER A 366 -3.12 -36.71 4.45
CA SER A 366 -3.41 -36.62 5.87
C SER A 366 -4.43 -37.67 6.38
N TRP A 367 -4.97 -38.52 5.48
CA TRP A 367 -6.11 -39.39 5.76
C TRP A 367 -5.88 -40.39 6.89
N GLY A 368 -6.61 -40.26 7.99
CA GLY A 368 -6.52 -41.13 9.16
C GLY A 368 -5.12 -41.19 9.80
N ALA A 369 -4.23 -40.24 9.46
CA ALA A 369 -2.87 -40.21 9.97
C ALA A 369 -2.85 -39.68 11.41
N PRO A 370 -2.06 -40.29 12.32
CA PRO A 370 -1.91 -39.78 13.69
C PRO A 370 -1.15 -38.44 13.76
N ASP A 371 -0.42 -38.08 12.71
CA ASP A 371 0.35 -36.85 12.50
C ASP A 371 -0.16 -36.07 11.28
N PHE A 372 -1.47 -36.04 11.08
CA PHE A 372 -2.13 -35.33 9.99
C PHE A 372 -1.79 -33.82 9.98
N ASP A 373 -1.85 -33.20 8.80
CA ASP A 373 -1.80 -31.74 8.70
C ASP A 373 -3.08 -31.15 9.31
N PRO A 374 -3.01 -30.35 10.39
CA PRO A 374 -4.19 -29.81 11.06
C PRO A 374 -5.13 -29.00 10.15
N ARG A 375 -4.64 -28.51 9.01
CA ARG A 375 -5.46 -27.80 8.03
C ARG A 375 -6.46 -28.71 7.32
N CYS A 376 -6.23 -30.03 7.32
CA CYS A 376 -7.08 -31.02 6.66
C CYS A 376 -8.24 -31.52 7.54
N ASP A 377 -8.26 -31.19 8.83
CA ASP A 377 -9.34 -31.51 9.78
C ASP A 377 -10.27 -30.29 9.88
N PHE A 378 -11.21 -30.19 8.95
CA PHE A 378 -12.07 -29.01 8.81
C PHE A 378 -13.14 -28.95 9.88
N ASN A 379 -13.55 -30.09 10.43
CA ASN A 379 -14.58 -30.15 11.48
C ASN A 379 -13.97 -30.11 12.90
N GLY A 380 -12.64 -30.25 13.03
CA GLY A 380 -11.89 -30.16 14.29
C GLY A 380 -12.08 -31.36 15.21
N ASP A 381 -12.47 -32.53 14.68
CA ASP A 381 -12.73 -33.74 15.48
C ASP A 381 -11.48 -34.55 15.81
N GLY A 382 -10.33 -34.16 15.24
CA GLY A 382 -9.03 -34.77 15.44
C GLY A 382 -8.72 -35.93 14.49
N ILE A 383 -9.53 -36.19 13.45
CA ILE A 383 -9.32 -37.26 12.49
C ILE A 383 -9.73 -36.81 11.07
N VAL A 384 -8.76 -36.71 10.16
CA VAL A 384 -9.05 -36.46 8.73
C VAL A 384 -9.74 -37.67 8.10
N ASN A 385 -11.01 -37.53 7.74
CA ASN A 385 -11.84 -38.62 7.25
C ASN A 385 -12.90 -38.20 6.20
N GLY A 386 -13.92 -39.04 6.01
CA GLY A 386 -15.01 -38.83 5.05
C GLY A 386 -15.77 -37.52 5.24
N ASP A 387 -15.85 -37.02 6.47
CA ASP A 387 -16.52 -35.77 6.79
C ASP A 387 -15.72 -34.56 6.27
N ASP A 388 -14.38 -34.59 6.39
CA ASP A 388 -13.50 -33.56 5.83
C ASP A 388 -13.48 -33.59 4.31
N LEU A 389 -13.45 -34.78 3.71
CA LEU A 389 -13.63 -34.93 2.27
C LEU A 389 -14.96 -34.37 1.80
N GLY A 390 -16.02 -34.57 2.58
CA GLY A 390 -17.34 -33.99 2.30
C GLY A 390 -17.29 -32.46 2.24
N THR A 391 -16.58 -31.82 3.18
CA THR A 391 -16.35 -30.36 3.17
C THR A 391 -15.58 -29.93 1.93
N LEU A 392 -14.45 -30.60 1.61
CA LEU A 392 -13.65 -30.28 0.42
C LEU A 392 -14.46 -30.37 -0.88
N LEU A 393 -15.20 -31.47 -1.06
CA LEU A 393 -16.04 -31.66 -2.25
C LEU A 393 -17.22 -30.68 -2.30
N GLY A 394 -17.70 -30.22 -1.15
CA GLY A 394 -18.74 -29.18 -1.06
C GLY A 394 -18.27 -27.82 -1.55
N GLU A 395 -16.97 -27.54 -1.44
CA GLU A 395 -16.32 -26.30 -1.91
C GLU A 395 -15.65 -26.45 -3.28
N TRP A 396 -15.79 -27.60 -3.95
CA TRP A 396 -15.11 -27.89 -5.21
C TRP A 396 -15.33 -26.80 -6.26
N THR A 397 -14.23 -26.25 -6.76
CA THR A 397 -14.29 -25.17 -7.75
C THR A 397 -14.71 -25.73 -9.10
N ALA A 398 -15.82 -25.22 -9.64
CA ALA A 398 -16.26 -25.61 -10.97
C ALA A 398 -15.17 -25.24 -11.99
N SER A 399 -14.70 -26.22 -12.77
CA SER A 399 -13.77 -26.01 -13.87
C SER A 399 -14.35 -24.97 -14.84
N ARG A 400 -13.68 -23.81 -14.95
CA ARG A 400 -14.10 -22.70 -15.82
C ARG A 400 -13.94 -23.00 -17.30
#